data_AF-A0A7J4IKE4-F1
#
_entry.id   AF-A0A7J4IKE4-F1
#
_cell.length_a   1.000
_cell.length_b   1.000
_cell.length_c   1.000
_cell.angle_alpha   90.00
_cell.angle_beta   90.00
_cell.angle_gamma   90.00
#
_symmetry.space_group_name_H-M   'P 1'
#
loop_
_entity.id
_entity.type
_entity.pdbx_description
1 polymer ?
#
loop_
_entity_poly.entity_id
_entity_poly.type
_entity_poly.pdbx_seq_one_letter_code
_entity_poly.pdbx_strand_id
1 'polypeptide(L)'
;SDELREEAAKKGLAHTREAMIALGNELRSTHGAGYLASTINRKIRELQKQGKDRFVVDSIRSAGEIKELQRNEDFVLVGIEANAELRFERMKKRGRQGDAGSFEEFARHEEKENTNNESGQQLNKCLSMAAIIIENNGTLEELYKKIERVARV
;
A
#
# COMPACT_ATOMS: atom_id res chain seq x y z
N SER A 1 -6.54 0.52 1.70
CA SER A 1 -6.66 1.40 2.88
C SER A 1 -8.11 1.52 3.25
N ASP A 2 -8.42 1.10 4.47
CA ASP A 2 -9.76 1.24 5.04
C ASP A 2 -10.02 2.68 5.46
N GLU A 3 -8.98 3.40 5.89
CA GLU A 3 -9.03 4.84 6.20
C GLU A 3 -9.52 5.65 4.99
N LEU A 4 -9.01 5.33 3.79
CA LEU A 4 -9.45 6.00 2.57
C LEU A 4 -10.90 5.70 2.21
N ARG A 5 -11.38 4.48 2.51
CA ARG A 5 -12.79 4.09 2.32
C ARG A 5 -13.70 4.76 3.34
N GLU A 6 -13.26 4.86 4.59
CA GLU A 6 -13.97 5.61 5.63
C GLU A 6 -14.12 7.09 5.24
N GLU A 7 -13.06 7.73 4.72
CA GLU A 7 -13.13 9.10 4.21
C GLU A 7 -14.02 9.22 2.97
N ALA A 8 -13.98 8.25 2.05
CA ALA A 8 -14.87 8.23 0.89
C ALA A 8 -16.35 8.13 1.31
N ALA A 9 -16.66 7.28 2.29
CA ALA A 9 -18.02 7.10 2.81
C ALA A 9 -18.54 8.40 3.47
N LYS A 10 -17.71 9.10 4.25
CA LYS A 10 -18.06 10.41 4.83
C LYS A 10 -18.40 11.47 3.76
N LYS A 11 -17.76 11.38 2.59
CA LYS A 11 -17.99 12.27 1.44
C LYS A 11 -19.05 11.76 0.46
N GLY A 12 -19.67 10.61 0.70
CA GLY A 12 -20.66 10.00 -0.20
C GLY A 12 -20.07 9.57 -1.56
N LEU A 13 -18.77 9.30 -1.63
CA LEU A 13 -18.08 8.91 -2.86
C LEU A 13 -18.20 7.40 -3.13
N ALA A 14 -18.23 7.02 -4.39
CA ALA A 14 -18.20 5.61 -4.80
C ALA A 14 -16.82 4.97 -4.49
N HIS A 15 -16.81 3.69 -4.17
CA HIS A 15 -15.58 2.93 -3.91
C HIS A 15 -14.89 2.40 -5.18
N THR A 16 -14.93 3.17 -6.27
CA THR A 16 -14.23 2.81 -7.51
C THR A 16 -12.73 3.09 -7.39
N ARG A 17 -11.92 2.43 -8.22
CA ARG A 17 -10.46 2.61 -8.25
C ARG A 17 -10.09 4.07 -8.47
N GLU A 18 -10.75 4.71 -9.44
CA GLU A 18 -10.52 6.09 -9.84
C GLU A 18 -10.88 7.06 -8.71
N ALA A 19 -12.02 6.85 -8.04
CA ALA A 19 -12.45 7.67 -6.93
C ALA A 19 -11.49 7.56 -5.73
N MET A 20 -11.02 6.35 -5.40
CA MET A 20 -10.05 6.17 -4.32
C MET A 20 -8.71 6.84 -4.66
N ILE A 21 -8.21 6.70 -5.90
CA ILE A 21 -6.97 7.36 -6.32
C ILE A 21 -7.11 8.88 -6.22
N ALA A 22 -8.21 9.44 -6.74
CA ALA A 22 -8.47 10.87 -6.69
C ALA A 22 -8.54 11.40 -5.25
N LEU A 23 -9.30 10.73 -4.38
CA LEU A 23 -9.43 11.11 -2.97
C LEU A 23 -8.09 11.02 -2.24
N GLY A 24 -7.31 9.95 -2.47
CA GLY A 24 -6.01 9.79 -1.84
C GLY A 24 -5.03 10.91 -2.24
N ASN A 25 -5.03 11.30 -3.51
CA ASN A 25 -4.23 12.42 -4.00
C ASN A 25 -4.70 13.77 -3.46
N GLU A 26 -6.02 13.99 -3.38
CA GLU A 26 -6.63 15.19 -2.78
C GLU A 26 -6.17 15.33 -1.32
N LEU A 27 -6.38 14.30 -0.50
CA LEU A 27 -6.01 14.33 0.92
C LEU A 27 -4.52 14.60 1.12
N ARG A 28 -3.64 13.98 0.31
CA ARG A 28 -2.20 14.24 0.35
C ARG A 28 -1.86 15.67 -0.10
N SER A 29 -2.54 16.20 -1.11
CA SER A 29 -2.32 17.57 -1.57
C SER A 29 -2.78 18.61 -0.57
N THR A 30 -3.86 18.35 0.18
CA THR A 30 -4.45 19.30 1.13
C THR A 30 -3.78 19.24 2.50
N HIS A 31 -3.44 18.05 2.98
CA HIS A 31 -2.97 17.83 4.35
C HIS A 31 -1.51 17.35 4.44
N GLY A 32 -0.84 17.17 3.29
CA GLY A 32 0.52 16.66 3.19
C GLY A 32 0.58 15.15 2.94
N ALA A 33 1.67 14.71 2.31
CA ALA A 33 1.83 13.33 1.84
C ALA A 33 1.77 12.25 2.94
N GLY A 34 2.08 12.61 4.20
CA GLY A 34 1.99 11.71 5.36
C GLY A 34 0.63 11.68 6.05
N TYR A 35 -0.38 12.42 5.58
CA TYR A 35 -1.64 12.61 6.31
C TYR A 35 -2.35 11.28 6.66
N LEU A 36 -2.53 10.39 5.68
CA LEU A 36 -3.19 9.09 5.91
C LEU A 36 -2.40 8.21 6.89
N ALA A 37 -1.07 8.22 6.82
CA ALA A 37 -0.24 7.52 7.79
C ALA A 37 -0.33 8.13 9.20
N SER A 38 -0.53 9.45 9.31
CA SER A 38 -0.69 10.11 10.62
C SER A 38 -1.97 9.67 11.33
N THR A 39 -3.06 9.41 10.57
CA THR A 39 -4.31 8.90 11.14
C THR A 39 -4.14 7.45 11.60
N ILE A 40 -3.38 6.64 10.86
CA ILE A 40 -3.00 5.28 11.23
C ILE A 40 -2.14 5.29 12.51
N ASN A 41 -1.12 6.15 12.61
CA ASN A 41 -0.29 6.30 13.82
C ASN A 41 -1.12 6.62 15.06
N ARG A 42 -2.13 7.50 14.94
CA ARG A 42 -3.04 7.80 16.04
C ARG A 42 -3.84 6.55 16.45
N LYS A 43 -4.35 5.77 15.49
CA LYS A 43 -5.07 4.52 15.76
C LYS A 43 -4.17 3.47 16.44
N ILE A 44 -2.92 3.34 15.99
CA ILE A 44 -1.90 2.49 16.63
C ILE A 44 -1.73 2.88 18.10
N ARG A 45 -1.51 4.18 18.39
CA ARG A 45 -1.34 4.67 19.77
C ARG A 45 -2.54 4.37 20.68
N GLU A 46 -3.77 4.50 20.17
CA GLU A 46 -4.97 4.14 20.94
C GLU A 46 -5.09 2.64 21.21
N LEU A 47 -4.72 1.80 20.23
CA LEU A 47 -4.71 0.35 20.40
C LEU A 47 -3.58 -0.11 21.35
N GLN A 48 -2.44 0.58 21.35
CA GLN A 48 -1.35 0.34 22.31
C GLN A 48 -1.79 0.57 23.75
N LYS A 49 -2.57 1.62 24.02
CA LYS A 49 -3.18 1.85 25.34
C LYS A 49 -4.11 0.71 25.78
N GLN A 50 -4.63 -0.08 24.83
CA GLN A 50 -5.48 -1.25 25.07
C GLN A 50 -4.66 -2.56 25.14
N GLY A 51 -3.33 -2.48 25.18
CA GLY A 51 -2.44 -3.64 25.29
C GLY A 51 -2.15 -4.35 23.97
N LYS A 52 -2.38 -3.70 22.82
CA LYS A 52 -1.95 -4.24 21.51
C LYS A 52 -0.53 -3.78 21.19
N ASP A 53 0.32 -4.70 20.77
CA ASP A 53 1.77 -4.47 20.57
C ASP A 53 2.22 -4.70 19.13
N ARG A 54 1.49 -5.49 18.34
CA ARG A 54 1.83 -5.82 16.95
C ARG A 54 0.81 -5.30 15.96
N PHE A 55 1.30 -4.61 14.93
CA PHE A 55 0.47 -3.98 13.92
C PHE A 55 1.01 -4.28 12.53
N VAL A 56 0.10 -4.52 11.58
CA VAL A 56 0.42 -4.62 10.16
C VAL A 56 -0.33 -3.51 9.45
N VAL A 57 0.41 -2.68 8.72
CA VAL A 57 -0.15 -1.62 7.88
C VAL A 57 0.09 -2.02 6.43
N ASP A 58 -0.98 -2.25 5.68
CA ASP A 58 -0.91 -2.58 4.27
C ASP A 58 -1.17 -1.34 3.39
N SER A 59 -1.11 -1.52 2.07
CA SER A 59 -1.52 -0.47 1.12
C SER A 59 -0.75 0.86 1.26
N ILE A 60 0.54 0.83 1.66
CA ILE A 60 1.42 2.01 1.66
C ILE A 60 1.74 2.37 0.20
N ARG A 61 1.50 3.63 -0.18
CA ARG A 61 1.59 4.11 -1.57
C ARG A 61 2.45 5.35 -1.78
N SER A 62 2.90 6.04 -0.73
CA SER A 62 3.75 7.23 -0.88
C SER A 62 4.97 7.22 0.05
N ALA A 63 6.03 7.93 -0.34
CA ALA A 63 7.19 8.10 0.54
C ALA A 63 6.85 8.92 1.80
N GLY A 64 5.87 9.83 1.71
CA GLY A 64 5.37 10.60 2.85
C GLY A 64 4.73 9.71 3.92
N GLU A 65 3.93 8.71 3.50
CA GLU A 65 3.36 7.72 4.42
C GLU A 65 4.45 6.93 5.15
N ILE A 66 5.49 6.49 4.44
CA ILE A 66 6.60 5.75 5.05
C ILE A 66 7.33 6.61 6.09
N LYS A 67 7.67 7.85 5.75
CA LYS A 67 8.34 8.78 6.68
C LYS A 67 7.52 9.02 7.95
N GLU A 68 6.20 9.06 7.84
CA GLU A 68 5.31 9.20 8.98
C GLU A 68 5.27 7.92 9.83
N LEU A 69 5.17 6.74 9.20
CA LEU A 69 5.17 5.45 9.90
C LEU A 69 6.54 5.15 10.55
N GLN A 70 7.65 5.62 9.97
CA GLN A 70 9.00 5.54 10.53
C GLN A 70 9.19 6.29 11.85
N ARG A 71 8.21 7.11 12.27
CA ARG A 71 8.21 7.72 13.60
C ARG A 71 7.90 6.74 14.73
N ASN A 72 7.44 5.53 14.40
CA ASN A 72 7.36 4.44 15.37
C ASN A 72 8.71 3.73 15.42
N GLU A 73 9.29 3.57 16.61
CA GLU A 73 10.66 3.07 16.80
C GLU A 73 10.88 1.67 16.19
N ASP A 74 9.88 0.79 16.27
CA ASP A 74 9.95 -0.59 15.77
C ASP A 74 9.40 -0.75 14.34
N PHE A 75 9.34 0.33 13.55
CA PHE A 75 8.79 0.26 12.21
C PHE A 75 9.72 -0.50 11.24
N VAL A 76 9.19 -1.57 10.63
CA VAL A 76 9.85 -2.31 9.55
C VAL A 76 9.00 -2.27 8.29
N LEU A 77 9.55 -1.71 7.21
CA LEU A 77 8.91 -1.76 5.89
C LEU A 77 9.34 -3.01 5.13
N VAL A 78 8.37 -3.86 4.81
CA VAL A 78 8.56 -5.07 3.99
C VAL A 78 7.93 -4.86 2.62
N GLY A 79 8.74 -4.93 1.58
CA GLY A 79 8.31 -4.92 0.19
C GLY A 79 8.05 -6.34 -0.31
N ILE A 80 6.98 -6.54 -1.08
CA ILE A 80 6.71 -7.79 -1.78
C ILE A 80 6.69 -7.48 -3.27
N GLU A 81 7.58 -8.14 -4.03
CA GLU A 81 7.75 -7.93 -5.46
C GLU A 81 7.57 -9.25 -6.20
N ALA A 82 7.05 -9.21 -7.42
CA ALA A 82 6.95 -10.37 -8.33
C ALA A 82 7.10 -9.86 -9.77
N ASN A 83 7.34 -10.72 -10.76
CA ASN A 83 7.45 -10.32 -12.17
C ASN A 83 6.12 -9.77 -12.70
N ALA A 84 6.17 -8.79 -13.59
CA ALA A 84 5.00 -8.07 -14.09
C ALA A 84 3.99 -9.00 -14.77
N GLU A 85 4.47 -9.94 -15.58
CA GLU A 85 3.67 -10.94 -16.28
C GLU A 85 2.91 -11.81 -15.28
N LEU A 86 3.59 -12.24 -14.20
CA LEU A 86 2.98 -13.06 -13.16
C LEU A 86 1.95 -12.27 -12.34
N ARG A 87 2.22 -10.99 -12.05
CA ARG A 87 1.25 -10.10 -11.40
C ARG A 87 -0.01 -9.95 -12.26
N PHE A 88 0.16 -9.75 -13.57
CA PHE A 88 -0.95 -9.64 -14.52
C PHE A 88 -1.77 -10.94 -14.61
N GLU A 89 -1.11 -12.11 -14.71
CA GLU A 89 -1.81 -13.41 -14.73
C GLU A 89 -2.62 -13.63 -13.45
N ARG A 90 -2.03 -13.34 -12.28
CA ARG A 90 -2.71 -13.46 -10.98
C ARG A 90 -3.89 -12.50 -10.88
N MET A 91 -3.75 -11.27 -11.38
CA MET A 91 -4.84 -10.30 -11.46
C MET A 91 -5.97 -10.80 -12.36
N LYS A 92 -5.67 -11.32 -13.56
CA LYS A 92 -6.69 -11.89 -14.46
C LYS A 92 -7.45 -13.05 -13.82
N LYS A 93 -6.75 -13.96 -13.15
CA LYS A 93 -7.38 -15.08 -12.42
C LYS A 93 -8.29 -14.62 -11.29
N ARG A 94 -7.93 -13.51 -10.64
CA ARG A 94 -8.70 -12.90 -9.55
C ARG A 94 -10.00 -12.26 -10.04
N GLY A 95 -9.99 -11.64 -11.22
CA GLY A 95 -11.18 -11.16 -11.92
C GLY A 95 -11.99 -10.09 -11.17
N ARG A 96 -11.34 -9.13 -10.50
CA ARG A 96 -12.06 -8.04 -9.83
C ARG A 96 -12.56 -7.01 -10.84
N GLN A 97 -13.66 -6.35 -10.50
CA GLN A 97 -14.12 -5.18 -11.24
C GLN A 97 -13.02 -4.10 -11.23
N GLY A 98 -12.65 -3.61 -12.43
CA GLY A 98 -11.55 -2.65 -12.62
C GLY A 98 -10.17 -3.26 -12.82
N ASP A 99 -10.04 -4.60 -12.86
CA ASP A 99 -8.81 -5.27 -13.30
C ASP A 99 -8.61 -5.06 -14.82
N ALA A 100 -7.36 -4.88 -15.24
CA ALA A 100 -7.03 -4.58 -16.64
C ALA A 100 -7.33 -5.76 -17.58
N GLY A 101 -7.84 -5.46 -18.77
CA GLY A 101 -8.20 -6.44 -19.80
C GLY A 101 -7.00 -6.94 -20.61
N SER A 102 -5.92 -6.16 -20.69
CA SER A 102 -4.68 -6.51 -21.39
C SER A 102 -3.43 -6.21 -20.56
N PHE A 103 -2.30 -6.77 -20.97
CA PHE A 103 -1.02 -6.53 -20.29
C PHE A 103 -0.57 -5.08 -20.45
N GLU A 104 -0.84 -4.47 -21.61
CA GLU A 104 -0.55 -3.06 -21.87
C GLU A 104 -1.39 -2.14 -20.97
N GLU A 105 -2.66 -2.47 -20.73
CA GLU A 105 -3.49 -1.73 -19.80
C GLU A 105 -3.01 -1.88 -18.35
N PHE A 106 -2.61 -3.08 -17.96
CA PHE A 106 -1.99 -3.36 -16.67
C PHE A 106 -0.71 -2.51 -16.47
N ALA A 107 0.18 -2.49 -17.45
CA ALA A 107 1.41 -1.69 -17.40
C ALA A 107 1.10 -0.18 -17.27
N ARG A 108 0.12 0.34 -18.02
CA ARG A 108 -0.35 1.73 -17.88
C ARG A 108 -0.92 2.02 -16.50
N HIS A 109 -1.61 1.06 -15.88
CA HIS A 109 -2.11 1.22 -14.52
C HIS A 109 -0.98 1.30 -13.50
N GLU A 110 0.05 0.48 -13.62
CA GLU A 110 1.21 0.52 -12.73
C GLU A 110 2.04 1.79 -12.92
N GLU A 111 2.16 2.31 -14.14
CA GLU A 111 2.82 3.59 -14.41
C GLU A 111 2.07 4.76 -13.75
N LYS A 112 0.73 4.77 -13.82
CA LYS A 112 -0.10 5.78 -13.14
C LYS A 112 0.00 5.73 -11.61
N GLU A 113 0.29 4.55 -11.04
CA GLU A 113 0.56 4.38 -9.60
C GLU A 113 2.00 4.77 -9.20
N ASN A 114 2.83 5.21 -10.16
CA ASN A 114 4.23 5.57 -9.98
C ASN A 114 4.54 6.97 -10.50
N THR A 115 4.01 7.97 -9.80
CA THR A 115 4.21 9.38 -10.13
C THR A 115 5.45 9.94 -9.44
N ASN A 116 6.03 11.01 -10.01
CA ASN A 116 7.04 11.83 -9.34
C ASN A 116 6.44 12.94 -8.46
N ASN A 117 5.11 13.03 -8.38
CA ASN A 117 4.43 14.00 -7.55
C ASN A 117 4.42 13.50 -6.10
N GLU A 118 4.82 14.34 -5.15
CA GLU A 118 4.85 14.02 -3.72
C GLU A 118 3.46 13.64 -3.18
N SER A 119 2.39 14.25 -3.72
CA SER A 119 1.00 13.95 -3.36
C SER A 119 0.41 12.76 -4.11
N GLY A 120 1.14 12.23 -5.11
CA GLY A 120 0.71 11.07 -5.89
C GLY A 120 1.15 9.75 -5.28
N GLN A 121 0.81 8.65 -5.95
CA GLN A 121 1.35 7.34 -5.60
C GLN A 121 2.78 7.19 -6.15
N GLN A 122 3.62 6.47 -5.42
CA GLN A 122 5.06 6.34 -5.66
C GLN A 122 5.52 4.90 -5.31
N LEU A 123 4.83 3.87 -5.79
CA LEU A 123 5.06 2.47 -5.41
C LEU A 123 6.53 2.01 -5.50
N ASN A 124 7.20 2.34 -6.60
CA ASN A 124 8.61 1.99 -6.83
C ASN A 124 9.51 2.68 -5.81
N LYS A 125 9.17 3.93 -5.42
CA LYS A 125 9.90 4.64 -4.37
C LYS A 125 9.66 3.96 -3.02
N CYS A 126 8.43 3.56 -2.71
CA CYS A 126 8.10 2.82 -1.51
C CYS A 126 8.88 1.49 -1.44
N LEU A 127 8.91 0.74 -2.55
CA LEU A 127 9.66 -0.51 -2.64
C LEU A 127 11.16 -0.28 -2.40
N SER A 128 11.74 0.78 -2.98
CA SER A 128 13.16 1.14 -2.75
C SER A 128 13.49 1.56 -1.31
N MET A 129 12.48 1.94 -0.52
CA MET A 129 12.63 2.32 0.89
C MET A 129 12.44 1.12 1.83
N ALA A 130 12.05 -0.05 1.31
CA ALA A 130 11.83 -1.23 2.12
C ALA A 130 13.13 -1.73 2.73
N ALA A 131 13.10 -2.04 4.02
CA ALA A 131 14.24 -2.65 4.71
C ALA A 131 14.44 -4.11 4.27
N ILE A 132 13.33 -4.77 3.90
CA ILE A 132 13.30 -6.17 3.48
C ILE A 132 12.47 -6.26 2.21
N ILE A 133 12.98 -6.94 1.18
CA ILE A 133 12.25 -7.23 -0.05
C ILE A 133 12.09 -8.74 -0.18
N ILE A 134 10.84 -9.18 -0.37
CA ILE A 134 10.47 -10.57 -0.58
C ILE A 134 10.05 -10.74 -2.04
N GLU A 135 10.81 -11.53 -2.78
CA GLU A 135 10.43 -11.95 -4.12
C GLU A 135 9.36 -13.05 -4.07
N ASN A 136 8.27 -12.85 -4.79
CA ASN A 136 7.07 -13.67 -4.86
C ASN A 136 6.81 -14.19 -6.30
N ASN A 137 7.88 -14.67 -6.94
CA ASN A 137 7.82 -15.32 -8.25
C ASN A 137 7.42 -16.80 -8.19
N GLY A 138 7.49 -17.38 -7.00
CA GLY A 138 7.30 -18.81 -6.75
C GLY A 138 5.88 -19.20 -6.34
N THR A 139 5.79 -20.31 -5.62
CA THR A 139 4.53 -20.83 -5.07
C THR A 139 4.09 -20.09 -3.80
N LEU A 140 2.85 -20.33 -3.38
CA LEU A 140 2.33 -19.76 -2.15
C LEU A 140 3.08 -20.28 -0.92
N GLU A 141 3.47 -21.55 -0.93
CA GLU A 141 4.26 -22.18 0.14
C GLU A 141 5.65 -21.54 0.26
N GLU A 142 6.29 -21.21 -0.88
CA GLU A 142 7.58 -20.52 -0.88
C GLU A 142 7.45 -19.10 -0.35
N LEU A 143 6.38 -18.38 -0.71
CA LEU A 143 6.07 -17.07 -0.15
C LEU A 143 5.88 -17.15 1.38
N TYR A 144 5.09 -18.11 1.86
CA TYR A 144 4.88 -18.28 3.31
C TYR A 144 6.18 -18.55 4.06
N LYS A 145 7.04 -19.43 3.54
CA LYS A 145 8.36 -19.69 4.14
C LYS A 145 9.22 -18.41 4.21
N LYS A 146 9.16 -17.54 3.20
CA LYS A 146 9.88 -16.26 3.20
C LYS A 146 9.28 -15.29 4.23
N ILE A 147 7.96 -15.17 4.30
CA ILE A 147 7.26 -14.33 5.28
C ILE A 147 7.56 -14.78 6.71
N GLU A 148 7.51 -16.08 7.00
CA GLU A 148 7.80 -16.61 8.34
C GLU A 148 9.21 -16.29 8.82
N ARG A 149 10.20 -16.24 7.91
CA ARG A 149 11.56 -15.84 8.27
C ARG A 149 11.64 -14.37 8.66
N VAL A 150 10.86 -13.52 8.01
CA VAL A 150 10.80 -12.07 8.26
C VAL A 150 10.01 -11.76 9.53
N ALA A 151 8.88 -12.44 9.75
CA ALA A 151 8.01 -12.22 10.91
C ALA A 151 8.58 -12.72 12.25
N ARG A 152 9.76 -13.36 12.23
CA ARG A 152 10.51 -13.80 13.43
C ARG A 152 11.54 -12.77 13.90
N VAL A 153 11.74 -11.69 13.13
CA VAL A 153 12.52 -10.52 13.52
C VAL A 153 11.64 -9.61 14.35
#